data_AF-A0A534C1J5-F1
#
_entry.id   AF-A0A534C1J5-F1
#
_cell.length_a   1.000
_cell.length_b   1.000
_cell.length_c   1.000
_cell.angle_alpha   90.00
_cell.angle_beta   90.00
_cell.angle_gamma   90.00
#
_symmetry.space_group_name_H-M   'P 1'
#
loop_
_entity.id
_entity.type
_entity.pdbx_description
1 polymer ?
#
loop_
_entity_poly.entity_id
_entity_poly.type
_entity_poly.pdbx_seq_one_letter_code
_entity_poly.pdbx_strand_id
1 'polypeptide(L)'
;MYREAAEAPAVVRAQLQSNAASLARLAERLRQTPPRAVVTCARGSSDHAATFARYLIETRLGLLTSSAAPSVSSVYEAQPDLAGTLVLVISQSGASPDLLSTVSHARAAGARIVALVNAENSPLAQLADDLIPLGAGVEKSVAATKSYIASLSAIVQLLALWSRNAELAAALERSPELLARAWELDWSAALTRLTHATNLYVIGRGPGLAIAQEAALKFKETCGLHAEAVSAAELRHGPIALVRPGFPLLVFAQNDESRAGVAELSGELAAQGADVLLAGAQAPRATLLPTEAAHPVIEPLLLVQSFYRMVNALALARGGDPDHPPHLSKVTETL
;
A
#
# COMPACT_ATOMS: atom_id res chain seq x y z
N MET A 1 -3.23 -13.01 -10.98
CA MET A 1 -3.57 -12.44 -9.68
C MET A 1 -3.37 -13.46 -8.55
N TYR A 2 -4.19 -14.52 -8.44
CA TYR A 2 -4.09 -15.49 -7.32
C TYR A 2 -2.67 -16.04 -7.10
N ARG A 3 -2.06 -16.60 -8.16
CA ARG A 3 -0.69 -17.17 -8.07
C ARG A 3 0.35 -16.12 -7.68
N GLU A 4 0.27 -14.92 -8.27
CA GLU A 4 1.24 -13.87 -7.99
C GLU A 4 1.10 -13.33 -6.56
N ALA A 5 -0.12 -13.22 -6.04
CA ALA A 5 -0.33 -12.86 -4.64
C ALA A 5 0.24 -13.95 -3.70
N ALA A 6 0.08 -15.23 -4.04
CA ALA A 6 0.64 -16.35 -3.28
C ALA A 6 2.18 -16.38 -3.27
N GLU A 7 2.85 -15.74 -4.23
CA GLU A 7 4.32 -15.67 -4.31
C GLU A 7 4.93 -14.61 -3.38
N ALA A 8 4.14 -13.67 -2.86
CA ALA A 8 4.63 -12.56 -2.05
C ALA A 8 5.50 -12.99 -0.84
N PRO A 9 5.18 -14.06 -0.07
CA PRO A 9 6.07 -14.57 0.97
C PRO A 9 7.49 -14.89 0.48
N ALA A 10 7.61 -15.57 -0.66
CA ALA A 10 8.90 -15.96 -1.23
C ALA A 10 9.65 -14.75 -1.81
N VAL A 11 8.92 -13.83 -2.46
CA VAL A 11 9.45 -12.56 -2.96
C VAL A 11 10.05 -11.75 -1.82
N VAL A 12 9.31 -11.55 -0.73
CA VAL A 12 9.80 -10.78 0.43
C VAL A 12 11.03 -11.46 1.03
N ARG A 13 11.02 -12.79 1.21
CA ARG A 13 12.17 -13.53 1.74
C ARG A 13 13.44 -13.30 0.92
N ALA A 14 13.36 -13.40 -0.40
CA ALA A 14 14.48 -13.17 -1.30
C ALA A 14 14.93 -11.69 -1.29
N GLN A 15 13.96 -10.77 -1.34
CA GLN A 15 14.18 -9.32 -1.34
C GLN A 15 14.97 -8.86 -0.10
N LEU A 16 14.63 -9.36 1.10
CA LEU A 16 15.32 -8.97 2.33
C LEU A 16 16.81 -9.25 2.26
N GLN A 17 17.21 -10.37 1.65
CA GLN A 17 18.60 -10.76 1.46
C GLN A 17 19.28 -9.95 0.36
N SER A 18 18.64 -9.82 -0.81
CA SER A 18 19.23 -9.13 -1.97
C SER A 18 19.46 -7.64 -1.72
N ASN A 19 18.56 -7.00 -0.96
CA ASN A 19 18.61 -5.57 -0.72
C ASN A 19 19.43 -5.16 0.51
N ALA A 20 19.80 -6.10 1.38
CA ALA A 20 20.41 -5.80 2.69
C ALA A 20 21.61 -4.84 2.58
N ALA A 21 22.56 -5.14 1.69
CA ALA A 21 23.76 -4.32 1.54
C ALA A 21 23.46 -2.93 0.95
N SER A 22 22.60 -2.86 -0.08
CA SER A 22 22.26 -1.60 -0.74
C SER A 22 21.46 -0.67 0.17
N LEU A 23 20.48 -1.22 0.89
CA LEU A 23 19.70 -0.46 1.87
C LEU A 23 20.53 -0.04 3.08
N ALA A 24 21.48 -0.86 3.54
CA ALA A 24 22.39 -0.45 4.62
C ALA A 24 23.26 0.75 4.22
N ARG A 25 23.81 0.74 2.99
CA ARG A 25 24.57 1.88 2.44
C ARG A 25 23.70 3.12 2.25
N LEU A 26 22.47 2.96 1.76
CA LEU A 26 21.52 4.07 1.64
C LEU A 26 21.18 4.66 3.01
N ALA A 27 20.77 3.83 3.97
CA ALA A 27 20.43 4.26 5.32
C ALA A 27 21.59 4.99 6.01
N GLU A 28 22.83 4.54 5.82
CA GLU A 28 24.00 5.23 6.37
C GLU A 28 24.21 6.61 5.73
N ARG A 29 24.12 6.71 4.40
CA ARG A 29 24.20 8.02 3.73
C ARG A 29 23.09 8.97 4.17
N LEU A 30 21.86 8.48 4.34
CA LEU A 30 20.73 9.27 4.80
C LEU A 30 20.88 9.72 6.27
N ARG A 31 21.71 9.06 7.08
CA ARG A 31 22.07 9.55 8.42
C ARG A 31 23.20 10.58 8.39
N GLN A 32 24.20 10.37 7.53
CA GLN A 32 25.35 11.28 7.39
C GLN A 32 24.95 12.61 6.75
N THR A 33 23.97 12.58 5.84
CA THR A 33 23.40 13.77 5.20
C THR A 33 21.88 13.69 5.28
N PRO A 34 21.28 14.01 6.44
CA PRO A 34 19.84 13.93 6.64
C PRO A 34 19.09 14.83 5.66
N PRO A 35 18.08 14.30 4.93
CA PRO A 35 17.24 15.14 4.10
C PRO A 35 16.37 16.05 4.98
N ARG A 36 16.05 17.25 4.50
CA ARG A 36 15.17 18.18 5.20
C ARG A 36 13.70 17.76 5.23
N ALA A 37 13.30 16.96 4.24
CA ALA A 37 11.96 16.44 4.03
C ALA A 37 12.02 15.28 3.03
N VAL A 38 10.96 14.48 2.99
CA VAL A 38 10.75 13.44 1.97
C VAL A 38 9.61 13.85 1.04
N VAL A 39 9.78 13.60 -0.25
CA VAL A 39 8.72 13.70 -1.24
C VAL A 39 8.49 12.31 -1.83
N THR A 40 7.27 11.81 -1.85
CA THR A 40 6.95 10.55 -2.52
C THR A 40 6.47 10.79 -3.94
N CYS A 41 6.82 9.92 -4.88
CA CYS A 41 6.33 9.98 -6.27
C CYS A 41 5.97 8.58 -6.76
N ALA A 42 4.68 8.35 -7.02
CA ALA A 42 4.16 7.06 -7.44
C ALA A 42 2.77 7.20 -8.09
N ARG A 43 2.21 6.09 -8.58
CA ARG A 43 0.85 6.02 -9.15
C ARG A 43 0.14 4.72 -8.77
N GLY A 44 -1.18 4.78 -8.65
CA GLY A 44 -2.02 3.61 -8.36
C GLY A 44 -1.60 2.88 -7.10
N SER A 45 -1.46 1.54 -7.16
CA SER A 45 -0.99 0.74 -6.03
C SER A 45 0.36 1.19 -5.47
N SER A 46 1.28 1.70 -6.30
CA SER A 46 2.54 2.26 -5.81
C SER A 46 2.33 3.54 -4.99
N ASP A 47 1.29 4.32 -5.27
CA ASP A 47 0.95 5.53 -4.51
C ASP A 47 0.28 5.20 -3.16
N HIS A 48 -0.43 4.08 -3.09
CA HIS A 48 -0.86 3.54 -1.80
C HIS A 48 0.35 3.10 -0.96
N ALA A 49 1.39 2.51 -1.59
CA ALA A 49 2.64 2.22 -0.90
C ALA A 49 3.38 3.50 -0.46
N ALA A 50 3.30 4.59 -1.24
CA ALA A 50 3.80 5.90 -0.83
C ALA A 50 3.04 6.47 0.38
N THR A 51 1.72 6.31 0.44
CA THR A 51 0.92 6.68 1.61
C THR A 51 1.37 5.90 2.85
N PHE A 52 1.65 4.60 2.71
CA PHE A 52 2.23 3.80 3.78
C PHE A 52 3.61 4.31 4.21
N ALA A 53 4.50 4.60 3.26
CA ALA A 53 5.82 5.16 3.53
C ALA A 53 5.73 6.48 4.31
N ARG A 54 4.83 7.38 3.90
CA ARG A 54 4.61 8.66 4.58
C ARG A 54 4.34 8.49 6.07
N TYR A 55 3.36 7.66 6.44
CA TYR A 55 3.04 7.48 7.86
C TYR A 55 4.24 6.95 8.65
N LEU A 56 4.98 6.00 8.09
CA LEU A 56 6.14 5.45 8.81
C LEU A 56 7.33 6.41 8.86
N ILE A 57 7.59 7.18 7.81
CA ILE A 57 8.65 8.20 7.80
C ILE A 57 8.34 9.28 8.84
N GLU A 58 7.11 9.81 8.84
CA GLU A 58 6.71 10.85 9.79
C GLU A 58 6.76 10.35 11.24
N THR A 59 6.21 9.16 11.52
CA THR A 59 6.12 8.63 12.89
C THR A 59 7.42 8.03 13.44
N ARG A 60 8.33 7.56 12.57
CA ARG A 60 9.57 6.87 13.01
C ARG A 60 10.84 7.70 12.82
N LEU A 61 10.84 8.63 11.85
CA LEU A 61 11.99 9.49 11.57
C LEU A 61 11.72 10.97 11.89
N GLY A 62 10.45 11.37 12.09
CA GLY A 62 10.09 12.77 12.33
C GLY A 62 10.28 13.67 11.11
N LEU A 63 10.36 13.10 9.91
CA LEU A 63 10.57 13.84 8.67
C LEU A 63 9.24 14.15 8.00
N LEU A 64 9.00 15.43 7.72
CA LEU A 64 7.87 15.87 6.91
C LEU A 64 7.85 15.13 5.58
N THR A 65 6.71 14.55 5.22
CA THR A 65 6.55 13.83 3.96
C THR A 65 5.36 14.36 3.18
N SER A 66 5.58 14.70 1.90
CA SER A 66 4.54 15.14 0.99
C SER A 66 4.50 14.26 -0.26
N SER A 67 3.31 14.10 -0.87
CA SER A 67 3.23 13.50 -2.20
C SER A 67 3.55 14.55 -3.26
N ALA A 68 4.35 14.19 -4.25
CA ALA A 68 4.52 14.99 -5.45
C ALA A 68 3.19 15.02 -6.22
N ALA A 69 2.77 16.21 -6.64
CA ALA A 69 1.69 16.37 -7.59
C ALA A 69 2.31 16.42 -9.01
N PRO A 70 2.18 15.36 -9.84
CA PRO A 70 2.89 15.31 -11.13
C PRO A 70 2.57 16.51 -12.04
N SER A 71 1.32 16.99 -11.98
CA SER A 71 0.84 18.15 -12.75
C SER A 71 1.60 19.44 -12.45
N VAL A 72 2.13 19.63 -11.23
CA VAL A 72 2.95 20.81 -10.87
C VAL A 72 4.12 20.98 -11.83
N SER A 73 4.79 19.89 -12.16
CA SER A 73 5.93 19.92 -13.07
C SER A 73 5.56 19.67 -14.54
N SER A 74 4.59 18.80 -14.80
CA SER A 74 4.24 18.37 -16.18
C SER A 74 3.25 19.30 -16.90
N VAL A 75 2.34 19.95 -16.18
CA VAL A 75 1.29 20.82 -16.76
C VAL A 75 1.58 22.28 -16.47
N TYR A 76 1.95 22.61 -15.24
CA TYR A 76 2.18 23.99 -14.81
C TYR A 76 3.64 24.43 -14.95
N GLU A 77 4.55 23.50 -15.28
CA GLU A 77 6.00 23.76 -15.46
C GLU A 77 6.65 24.47 -14.25
N ALA A 78 6.05 24.33 -13.07
CA ALA A 78 6.56 24.95 -11.86
C ALA A 78 7.72 24.13 -11.28
N GLN A 79 8.73 24.84 -10.76
CA GLN A 79 9.96 24.25 -10.22
C GLN A 79 10.07 24.56 -8.72
N PRO A 80 9.39 23.80 -7.85
CA PRO A 80 9.59 23.94 -6.41
C PRO A 80 11.04 23.63 -6.02
N ASP A 81 11.56 24.34 -5.02
CA ASP A 81 12.88 24.04 -4.45
C ASP A 81 12.84 22.69 -3.72
N LEU A 82 13.60 21.73 -4.26
CA LEU A 82 13.73 20.39 -3.71
C LEU A 82 15.16 20.10 -3.22
N ALA A 83 16.00 21.13 -3.10
CA ALA A 83 17.36 21.00 -2.63
C ALA A 83 17.38 20.41 -1.21
N GLY A 84 18.21 19.38 -1.02
CA GLY A 84 18.33 18.69 0.27
C GLY A 84 17.11 17.86 0.67
N THR A 85 16.16 17.63 -0.24
CA THR A 85 15.06 16.67 -0.04
C THR A 85 15.44 15.28 -0.54
N LEU A 86 14.75 14.26 -0.01
CA LEU A 86 14.76 12.92 -0.56
C LEU A 86 13.48 12.71 -1.37
N VAL A 87 13.60 12.31 -2.63
CA VAL A 87 12.46 11.88 -3.43
C VAL A 87 12.44 10.36 -3.48
N LEU A 88 11.45 9.77 -2.81
CA LEU A 88 11.19 8.33 -2.80
C LEU A 88 10.21 7.99 -3.92
N VAL A 89 10.74 7.40 -4.98
CA VAL A 89 9.95 6.98 -6.15
C VAL A 89 9.59 5.51 -6.02
N ILE A 90 8.33 5.16 -6.24
CA ILE A 90 7.86 3.76 -6.19
C ILE A 90 7.18 3.44 -7.51
N SER A 91 7.65 2.42 -8.22
CA SER A 91 7.07 2.03 -9.50
C SER A 91 7.28 0.56 -9.83
N GLN A 92 6.26 -0.11 -10.36
CA GLN A 92 6.43 -1.46 -10.89
C GLN A 92 7.24 -1.44 -12.20
N SER A 93 6.85 -0.61 -13.17
CA SER A 93 7.45 -0.59 -14.51
C SER A 93 8.60 0.39 -14.66
N GLY A 94 8.66 1.44 -13.84
CA GLY A 94 9.65 2.52 -13.94
C GLY A 94 9.60 3.27 -15.28
N ALA A 95 8.47 3.22 -16.01
CA ALA A 95 8.37 3.70 -17.38
C ALA A 95 7.28 4.77 -17.62
N SER A 96 6.47 5.10 -16.61
CA SER A 96 5.40 6.09 -16.77
C SER A 96 5.96 7.48 -17.11
N PRO A 97 5.56 8.11 -18.24
CA PRO A 97 6.11 9.40 -18.69
C PRO A 97 5.98 10.51 -17.64
N ASP A 98 4.81 10.66 -17.02
CA ASP A 98 4.59 11.68 -15.99
C ASP A 98 5.48 11.48 -14.75
N LEU A 99 5.71 10.21 -14.38
CA LEU A 99 6.60 9.86 -13.27
C LEU A 99 8.05 10.21 -13.63
N LEU A 100 8.50 9.87 -14.84
CA LEU A 100 9.85 10.19 -15.32
C LEU A 100 10.08 11.70 -15.42
N SER A 101 9.08 12.45 -15.89
CA SER A 101 9.12 13.92 -15.94
C SER A 101 9.24 14.52 -14.54
N THR A 102 8.41 14.07 -13.59
CA THR A 102 8.45 14.53 -12.19
C THR A 102 9.81 14.26 -11.55
N VAL A 103 10.37 13.07 -11.76
CA VAL A 103 11.68 12.67 -11.21
C VAL A 103 12.82 13.45 -11.84
N SER A 104 12.78 13.68 -13.15
CA SER A 104 13.80 14.47 -13.86
C SER A 104 13.85 15.92 -13.34
N HIS A 105 12.68 16.54 -13.16
CA HIS A 105 12.57 17.87 -12.56
C HIS A 105 13.08 17.89 -11.11
N ALA A 106 12.71 16.90 -10.31
CA ALA A 106 13.15 16.83 -8.92
C ALA A 106 14.67 16.69 -8.78
N ARG A 107 15.29 15.86 -9.65
CA ARG A 107 16.74 15.72 -9.75
C ARG A 107 17.40 17.04 -10.14
N ALA A 108 16.86 17.73 -11.15
CA ALA A 108 17.36 19.05 -11.57
C ALA A 108 17.23 20.13 -10.47
N ALA A 109 16.20 20.02 -9.63
CA ALA A 109 15.98 20.88 -8.45
C ALA A 109 16.82 20.49 -7.22
N GLY A 110 17.77 19.56 -7.35
CA GLY A 110 18.72 19.21 -6.29
C GLY A 110 18.23 18.18 -5.28
N ALA A 111 17.15 17.45 -5.58
CA ALA A 111 16.69 16.34 -4.77
C ALA A 111 17.55 15.10 -4.95
N ARG A 112 17.70 14.30 -3.89
CA ARG A 112 18.24 12.94 -4.00
C ARG A 112 17.14 11.98 -4.44
N ILE A 113 17.37 11.21 -5.49
CA ILE A 113 16.39 10.27 -6.02
C ILE A 113 16.67 8.85 -5.51
N VAL A 114 15.77 8.30 -4.70
CA VAL A 114 15.75 6.86 -4.34
C VAL A 114 14.58 6.21 -5.07
N ALA A 115 14.87 5.18 -5.88
CA ALA A 115 13.84 4.46 -6.62
C ALA A 115 13.66 3.03 -6.10
N LEU A 116 12.46 2.71 -5.63
CA LEU A 116 11.98 1.34 -5.42
C LEU A 116 11.31 0.87 -6.72
N VAL A 117 11.98 0.00 -7.48
CA VAL A 117 11.50 -0.40 -8.81
C VAL A 117 11.59 -1.90 -9.06
N ASN A 118 10.60 -2.48 -9.73
CA ASN A 118 10.64 -3.89 -10.10
C ASN A 118 11.37 -4.13 -11.44
N ALA A 119 11.19 -3.26 -12.42
CA ALA A 119 11.93 -3.30 -13.68
C ALA A 119 13.28 -2.57 -13.55
N GLU A 120 14.33 -3.32 -13.23
CA GLU A 120 15.67 -2.77 -12.92
C GLU A 120 16.38 -2.10 -14.10
N ASN A 121 15.99 -2.42 -15.35
CA ASN A 121 16.52 -1.79 -16.56
C ASN A 121 15.63 -0.65 -17.10
N SER A 122 14.69 -0.16 -16.28
CA SER A 122 13.74 0.89 -16.68
C SER A 122 14.39 2.27 -16.82
N PRO A 123 13.75 3.21 -17.53
CA PRO A 123 14.21 4.61 -17.56
C PRO A 123 14.32 5.22 -16.15
N LEU A 124 13.41 4.90 -15.23
CA LEU A 124 13.49 5.36 -13.84
C LEU A 124 14.77 4.89 -13.14
N ALA A 125 15.21 3.65 -13.42
CA ALA A 125 16.42 3.11 -12.81
C ALA A 125 17.67 3.92 -13.20
N GLN A 126 17.69 4.49 -14.40
CA GLN A 126 18.79 5.35 -14.88
C GLN A 126 18.76 6.75 -14.25
N LEU A 127 17.59 7.22 -13.81
CA LEU A 127 17.42 8.53 -13.15
C LEU A 127 17.66 8.49 -11.64
N ALA A 128 17.73 7.29 -11.04
CA ALA A 128 17.90 7.13 -9.59
C ALA A 128 19.36 7.34 -9.17
N ASP A 129 19.57 8.06 -8.07
CA ASP A 129 20.89 8.07 -7.39
C ASP A 129 21.11 6.77 -6.61
N ASP A 130 20.01 6.19 -6.14
CA ASP A 130 19.99 4.97 -5.34
C ASP A 130 18.83 4.07 -5.80
N LEU A 131 19.19 2.98 -6.48
CA LEU A 131 18.25 1.99 -7.00
C LEU A 131 18.07 0.84 -6.00
N ILE A 132 16.83 0.58 -5.61
CA ILE A 132 16.45 -0.54 -4.75
C ILE A 132 15.48 -1.44 -5.52
N PRO A 133 15.93 -2.62 -5.98
CA PRO A 133 15.06 -3.56 -6.66
C PRO A 133 13.93 -4.07 -5.77
N LEU A 134 12.71 -4.12 -6.30
CA LEU A 134 11.60 -4.79 -5.61
C LEU A 134 11.75 -6.32 -5.66
N GLY A 135 12.38 -6.87 -6.69
CA GLY A 135 12.63 -8.31 -6.81
C GLY A 135 11.36 -9.17 -6.88
N ALA A 136 10.22 -8.59 -7.26
CA ALA A 136 8.94 -9.31 -7.35
C ALA A 136 8.83 -10.21 -8.60
N GLY A 137 9.81 -10.12 -9.51
CA GLY A 137 9.82 -10.86 -10.76
C GLY A 137 8.73 -10.37 -11.72
N VAL A 138 8.37 -11.21 -12.70
CA VAL A 138 7.30 -10.89 -13.65
C VAL A 138 5.94 -11.01 -12.96
N GLU A 139 5.14 -9.96 -13.04
CA GLU A 139 3.75 -9.92 -12.57
C GLU A 139 2.86 -9.70 -13.80
N LYS A 140 2.17 -10.71 -14.28
CA LYS A 140 1.38 -10.70 -15.53
C LYS A 140 -0.01 -10.10 -15.35
N SER A 141 -0.66 -10.36 -14.22
CA SER A 141 -1.95 -9.75 -13.86
C SER A 141 -1.87 -8.22 -13.95
N VAL A 142 -2.91 -7.61 -14.50
CA VAL A 142 -3.03 -6.14 -14.49
C VAL A 142 -3.15 -5.62 -13.06
N ALA A 143 -3.92 -6.32 -12.21
CA ALA A 143 -4.01 -6.02 -10.79
C ALA A 143 -2.70 -6.42 -10.08
N ALA A 144 -1.94 -5.42 -9.63
CA ALA A 144 -0.71 -5.59 -8.87
C ALA A 144 -0.95 -6.27 -7.52
N THR A 145 -0.07 -7.18 -7.09
CA THR A 145 -0.20 -7.87 -5.80
C THR A 145 1.14 -8.00 -5.08
N LYS A 146 2.00 -8.91 -5.52
CA LYS A 146 3.34 -9.13 -4.94
C LYS A 146 4.24 -7.91 -5.08
N SER A 147 4.11 -7.13 -6.15
CA SER A 147 4.89 -5.89 -6.30
C SER A 147 4.51 -4.82 -5.26
N TYR A 148 3.23 -4.76 -4.87
CA TYR A 148 2.77 -3.89 -3.79
C TYR A 148 3.35 -4.32 -2.44
N ILE A 149 3.23 -5.61 -2.07
CA ILE A 149 3.77 -6.14 -0.81
C ILE A 149 5.30 -6.00 -0.77
N ALA A 150 5.99 -6.26 -1.88
CA ALA A 150 7.43 -6.04 -2.01
C ALA A 150 7.81 -4.56 -1.80
N SER A 151 6.97 -3.62 -2.25
CA SER A 151 7.19 -2.19 -2.00
C SER A 151 7.08 -1.86 -0.52
N LEU A 152 6.04 -2.36 0.16
CA LEU A 152 5.88 -2.18 1.61
C LEU A 152 7.06 -2.78 2.40
N SER A 153 7.49 -4.00 2.04
CA SER A 153 8.65 -4.66 2.65
C SER A 153 9.94 -3.84 2.49
N ALA A 154 10.23 -3.34 1.28
CA ALA A 154 11.41 -2.51 1.03
C ALA A 154 11.37 -1.19 1.83
N ILE A 155 10.19 -0.57 1.97
CA ILE A 155 9.98 0.61 2.82
C ILE A 155 10.31 0.28 4.29
N VAL A 156 9.75 -0.82 4.81
CA VAL A 156 10.01 -1.22 6.21
C VAL A 156 11.49 -1.54 6.42
N GLN A 157 12.14 -2.21 5.47
CA GLN A 157 13.58 -2.52 5.56
C GLN A 157 14.43 -1.25 5.59
N LEU A 158 14.14 -0.30 4.69
CA LEU A 158 14.82 1.00 4.67
C LEU A 158 14.64 1.71 6.02
N LEU A 159 13.43 1.76 6.56
CA LEU A 159 13.15 2.47 7.81
C LEU A 159 13.76 1.80 9.03
N ALA A 160 13.75 0.47 9.12
CA ALA A 160 14.43 -0.27 10.19
C ALA A 160 15.92 0.09 10.22
N LEU A 161 16.56 0.09 9.05
CA LEU A 161 17.97 0.43 8.93
C LEU A 161 18.22 1.92 9.18
N TRP A 162 17.40 2.82 8.62
CA TRP A 162 17.57 4.28 8.74
C TRP A 162 17.44 4.73 10.20
N SER A 163 16.41 4.26 10.91
CA SER A 163 16.15 4.55 12.33
C SER A 163 17.00 3.72 13.30
N ARG A 164 17.78 2.74 12.82
CA ARG A 164 18.49 1.74 13.64
C ARG A 164 17.55 1.01 14.63
N ASN A 165 16.33 0.73 14.19
CA ASN A 165 15.33 0.07 15.01
C ASN A 165 15.41 -1.46 14.84
N ALA A 166 16.01 -2.14 15.82
CA ALA A 166 16.19 -3.59 15.83
C ALA A 166 14.88 -4.36 15.97
N GLU A 167 13.88 -3.81 16.67
CA GLU A 167 12.56 -4.43 16.79
C GLU A 167 11.87 -4.48 15.42
N LEU A 168 11.95 -3.38 14.67
CA LEU A 168 11.37 -3.32 13.32
C LEU A 168 12.08 -4.29 12.36
N ALA A 169 13.41 -4.39 12.45
CA ALA A 169 14.18 -5.36 11.67
C ALA A 169 13.75 -6.81 11.99
N ALA A 170 13.68 -7.16 13.27
CA ALA A 170 13.26 -8.50 13.72
C ALA A 170 11.81 -8.83 13.33
N ALA A 171 10.91 -7.85 13.37
CA ALA A 171 9.55 -8.00 12.88
C ALA A 171 9.54 -8.32 11.38
N LEU A 172 10.28 -7.54 10.58
CA LEU A 172 10.35 -7.72 9.14
C LEU A 172 10.96 -9.08 8.74
N GLU A 173 11.98 -9.55 9.44
CA GLU A 173 12.57 -10.89 9.22
C GLU A 173 11.54 -12.03 9.37
N ARG A 174 10.55 -11.86 10.25
CA ARG A 174 9.45 -12.83 10.46
C ARG A 174 8.32 -12.68 9.44
N SER A 175 8.28 -11.57 8.71
CA SER A 175 7.16 -11.27 7.80
C SER A 175 6.92 -12.31 6.69
N PRO A 176 7.93 -12.98 6.08
CA PRO A 176 7.66 -13.99 5.06
C PRO A 176 6.79 -15.16 5.57
N GLU A 177 7.06 -15.65 6.78
CA GLU A 177 6.30 -16.76 7.37
C GLU A 177 4.89 -16.32 7.74
N LEU A 178 4.77 -15.10 8.29
CA LEU A 178 3.48 -14.50 8.61
C LEU A 178 2.63 -14.25 7.36
N LEU A 179 3.24 -13.81 6.26
CA LEU A 179 2.55 -13.65 4.96
C LEU A 179 2.03 -14.99 4.44
N ALA A 180 2.82 -16.06 4.56
CA ALA A 180 2.38 -17.39 4.16
C ALA A 180 1.16 -17.85 4.98
N ARG A 181 1.14 -17.58 6.29
CA ARG A 181 -0.05 -17.87 7.13
C ARG A 181 -1.23 -16.97 6.79
N ALA A 182 -1.01 -15.67 6.59
CA ALA A 182 -2.03 -14.72 6.22
C ALA A 182 -2.72 -15.08 4.89
N TRP A 183 -1.98 -15.65 3.94
CA TRP A 183 -2.54 -16.17 2.69
C TRP A 183 -3.53 -17.32 2.91
N GLU A 184 -3.36 -18.12 3.96
CA GLU A 184 -4.25 -19.24 4.28
C GLU A 184 -5.51 -18.86 5.07
N LEU A 185 -5.62 -17.60 5.49
CA LEU A 185 -6.78 -17.13 6.24
C LEU A 185 -8.03 -17.09 5.36
N ASP A 186 -9.10 -17.70 5.86
CA ASP A 186 -10.37 -17.77 5.15
C ASP A 186 -11.21 -16.52 5.37
N TRP A 187 -11.34 -15.72 4.32
CA TRP A 187 -12.19 -14.52 4.28
C TRP A 187 -13.47 -14.75 3.44
N SER A 188 -13.86 -16.01 3.21
CA SER A 188 -15.04 -16.38 2.43
C SER A 188 -16.34 -15.75 2.93
N ALA A 189 -16.43 -15.42 4.22
CA ALA A 189 -17.56 -14.68 4.79
C ALA A 189 -17.86 -13.37 4.04
N ALA A 190 -16.82 -12.68 3.53
CA ALA A 190 -16.97 -11.45 2.76
C ALA A 190 -17.68 -11.66 1.42
N LEU A 191 -17.50 -12.82 0.76
CA LEU A 191 -18.12 -13.08 -0.54
C LEU A 191 -19.65 -13.03 -0.45
N THR A 192 -20.22 -13.61 0.61
CA THR A 192 -21.68 -13.62 0.81
C THR A 192 -22.28 -12.22 0.89
N ARG A 193 -21.52 -11.26 1.43
CA ARG A 193 -21.96 -9.87 1.62
C ARG A 193 -21.70 -9.00 0.39
N LEU A 194 -20.65 -9.32 -0.37
CA LEU A 194 -20.14 -8.45 -1.45
C LEU A 194 -20.50 -8.92 -2.86
N THR A 195 -20.97 -10.16 -3.05
CA THR A 195 -21.29 -10.70 -4.40
C THR A 195 -22.36 -9.89 -5.12
N HIS A 196 -23.33 -9.32 -4.40
CA HIS A 196 -24.40 -8.50 -4.98
C HIS A 196 -24.28 -7.01 -4.64
N ALA A 197 -23.22 -6.61 -3.92
CA ALA A 197 -22.99 -5.21 -3.62
C ALA A 197 -22.71 -4.40 -4.91
N THR A 198 -23.03 -3.12 -4.86
CA THR A 198 -22.70 -2.13 -5.91
C THR A 198 -21.72 -1.08 -5.40
N ASN A 199 -21.80 -0.77 -4.11
CA ASN A 199 -21.02 0.25 -3.43
C ASN A 199 -20.49 -0.30 -2.11
N LEU A 200 -19.34 0.19 -1.66
CA LEU A 200 -18.72 -0.22 -0.40
C LEU A 200 -17.79 0.88 0.10
N TYR A 201 -17.67 1.04 1.42
CA TYR A 201 -16.54 1.76 2.02
C TYR A 201 -15.47 0.79 2.50
N VAL A 202 -14.21 1.11 2.17
CA VAL A 202 -13.04 0.48 2.79
C VAL A 202 -12.46 1.46 3.79
N ILE A 203 -12.39 1.07 5.07
CA ILE A 203 -11.99 1.96 6.15
C ILE A 203 -10.63 1.53 6.69
N GLY A 204 -9.75 2.50 6.90
CA GLY A 204 -8.48 2.34 7.60
C GLY A 204 -8.07 3.63 8.29
N ARG A 205 -7.02 3.58 9.12
CA ARG A 205 -6.44 4.76 9.77
C ARG A 205 -4.93 4.62 9.82
N GLY A 206 -4.21 5.74 9.77
CA GLY A 206 -2.74 5.72 9.78
C GLY A 206 -2.19 4.88 8.62
N PRO A 207 -1.16 4.05 8.84
CA PRO A 207 -0.66 3.11 7.83
C PRO A 207 -1.74 2.18 7.25
N GLY A 208 -2.85 1.93 7.96
CA GLY A 208 -3.97 1.11 7.51
C GLY A 208 -4.82 1.81 6.45
N LEU A 209 -4.75 3.14 6.34
CA LEU A 209 -5.39 3.87 5.24
C LEU A 209 -4.78 3.48 3.89
N ALA A 210 -3.47 3.25 3.82
CA ALA A 210 -2.81 2.78 2.61
C ALA A 210 -3.36 1.43 2.14
N ILE A 211 -3.64 0.53 3.09
CA ILE A 211 -4.24 -0.78 2.78
C ILE A 211 -5.69 -0.62 2.36
N ALA A 212 -6.45 0.28 3.00
CA ALA A 212 -7.81 0.58 2.61
C ALA A 212 -7.90 1.14 1.17
N GLN A 213 -6.99 2.04 0.80
CA GLN A 213 -6.87 2.58 -0.56
C GLN A 213 -6.55 1.49 -1.58
N GLU A 214 -5.60 0.60 -1.27
CA GLU A 214 -5.26 -0.53 -2.14
C GLU A 214 -6.44 -1.48 -2.33
N ALA A 215 -7.11 -1.85 -1.25
CA ALA A 215 -8.27 -2.72 -1.33
C ALA A 215 -9.42 -2.09 -2.12
N ALA A 216 -9.69 -0.80 -1.89
CA ALA A 216 -10.71 -0.07 -2.65
C ALA A 216 -10.38 0.03 -4.14
N LEU A 217 -9.09 0.15 -4.50
CA LEU A 217 -8.67 0.11 -5.89
C LEU A 217 -8.90 -1.28 -6.49
N LYS A 218 -8.50 -2.36 -5.81
CA LYS A 218 -8.69 -3.72 -6.31
C LYS A 218 -10.15 -4.12 -6.47
N PHE A 219 -11.03 -3.66 -5.58
CA PHE A 219 -12.48 -3.81 -5.77
C PHE A 219 -12.99 -3.12 -7.04
N LYS A 220 -12.52 -1.89 -7.33
CA LYS A 220 -12.89 -1.19 -8.57
C LYS A 220 -12.37 -1.93 -9.81
N GLU A 221 -11.09 -2.26 -9.81
CA GLU A 221 -10.41 -2.88 -10.96
C GLU A 221 -10.99 -4.27 -11.26
N THR A 222 -11.08 -5.15 -10.25
CA THR A 222 -11.32 -6.58 -10.48
C THR A 222 -12.77 -7.01 -10.30
N CYS A 223 -13.55 -6.28 -9.49
CA CYS A 223 -14.91 -6.70 -9.11
C CYS A 223 -16.01 -5.79 -9.70
N GLY A 224 -15.65 -4.67 -10.35
CA GLY A 224 -16.61 -3.67 -10.82
C GLY A 224 -17.42 -3.04 -9.67
N LEU A 225 -16.84 -2.99 -8.46
CA LEU A 225 -17.47 -2.42 -7.28
C LEU A 225 -17.06 -0.96 -7.13
N HIS A 226 -18.02 -0.07 -6.89
CA HIS A 226 -17.72 1.29 -6.47
C HIS A 226 -17.30 1.28 -4.99
N ALA A 227 -16.05 0.88 -4.74
CA ALA A 227 -15.44 0.88 -3.43
C ALA A 227 -14.68 2.19 -3.20
N GLU A 228 -14.97 2.90 -2.11
CA GLU A 228 -14.26 4.14 -1.76
C GLU A 228 -13.47 3.93 -0.47
N ALA A 229 -12.19 4.31 -0.47
CA ALA A 229 -11.36 4.26 0.72
C ALA A 229 -11.55 5.52 1.55
N VAL A 230 -11.89 5.36 2.82
CA VAL A 230 -12.18 6.49 3.73
C VAL A 230 -11.35 6.31 5.00
N SER A 231 -10.67 7.38 5.41
CA SER A 231 -10.04 7.40 6.73
C SER A 231 -11.11 7.24 7.81
N ALA A 232 -10.87 6.38 8.80
CA ALA A 232 -11.80 6.23 9.93
C ALA A 232 -12.06 7.56 10.65
N ALA A 233 -11.09 8.49 10.63
CA ALA A 233 -11.24 9.82 11.19
C ALA A 233 -12.17 10.73 10.35
N GLU A 234 -12.24 10.52 9.04
CA GLU A 234 -13.01 11.36 8.10
C GLU A 234 -14.43 10.83 7.86
N LEU A 235 -14.74 9.59 8.26
CA LEU A 235 -16.04 8.99 7.98
C LEU A 235 -17.21 9.86 8.48
N ARG A 236 -17.08 10.44 9.69
CA ARG A 236 -18.11 11.30 10.28
C ARG A 236 -18.23 12.68 9.63
N HIS A 237 -17.29 13.07 8.76
CA HIS A 237 -17.24 14.37 8.11
C HIS A 237 -17.95 14.39 6.74
N GLY A 238 -18.92 13.50 6.53
CA GLY A 238 -19.72 13.44 5.30
C GLY A 238 -20.02 12.02 4.85
N PRO A 239 -19.01 11.16 4.63
CA PRO A 239 -19.20 9.82 4.07
C PRO A 239 -20.21 8.95 4.81
N ILE A 240 -20.31 9.08 6.14
CA ILE A 240 -21.26 8.34 7.00
C ILE A 240 -22.73 8.52 6.56
N ALA A 241 -23.08 9.61 5.87
CA ALA A 241 -24.43 9.86 5.39
C ALA A 241 -24.92 8.81 4.37
N LEU A 242 -24.00 8.08 3.71
CA LEU A 242 -24.32 6.97 2.80
C LEU A 242 -24.48 5.63 3.52
N VAL A 243 -24.04 5.53 4.78
CA VAL A 243 -24.10 4.29 5.55
C VAL A 243 -25.51 4.09 6.09
N ARG A 244 -26.28 3.25 5.40
CA ARG A 244 -27.63 2.80 5.78
C ARG A 244 -27.61 1.34 6.22
N PRO A 245 -28.68 0.82 6.85
CA PRO A 245 -28.77 -0.61 7.14
C PRO A 245 -28.49 -1.46 5.89
N GLY A 246 -27.57 -2.42 6.00
CA GLY A 246 -27.10 -3.27 4.90
C GLY A 246 -26.00 -2.67 4.02
N PHE A 247 -25.59 -1.40 4.21
CA PHE A 247 -24.45 -0.84 3.48
C PHE A 247 -23.17 -1.56 3.89
N PRO A 248 -22.37 -2.11 2.95
CA PRO A 248 -21.22 -2.92 3.29
C PRO A 248 -19.98 -2.05 3.57
N LEU A 249 -19.25 -2.41 4.62
CA LEU A 249 -17.97 -1.80 4.97
C LEU A 249 -16.93 -2.89 5.19
N LEU A 250 -15.76 -2.75 4.57
CA LEU A 250 -14.56 -3.51 4.91
C LEU A 250 -13.68 -2.62 5.79
N VAL A 251 -13.44 -3.02 7.03
CA VAL A 251 -12.69 -2.23 8.00
C VAL A 251 -11.38 -2.95 8.36
N PHE A 252 -10.26 -2.24 8.18
CA PHE A 252 -8.94 -2.65 8.65
C PHE A 252 -8.61 -1.92 9.95
N ALA A 253 -8.63 -2.63 11.07
CA ALA A 253 -8.19 -2.13 12.36
C ALA A 253 -6.75 -2.59 12.60
N GLN A 254 -5.80 -1.66 12.56
CA GLN A 254 -4.39 -1.96 12.84
C GLN A 254 -4.16 -2.15 14.33
N ASN A 255 -3.17 -2.96 14.69
CA ASN A 255 -2.71 -3.21 16.05
C ASN A 255 -1.83 -2.07 16.56
N ASP A 256 -2.32 -0.83 16.46
CA ASP A 256 -1.63 0.39 16.89
C ASP A 256 -2.56 1.25 17.77
N GLU A 257 -2.15 2.48 18.04
CA GLU A 257 -2.91 3.44 18.87
C GLU A 257 -4.30 3.76 18.29
N SER A 258 -4.54 3.50 17.01
CA SER A 258 -5.83 3.72 16.36
C SER A 258 -6.83 2.57 16.56
N ARG A 259 -6.36 1.38 16.96
CA ARG A 259 -7.16 0.14 17.01
C ARG A 259 -8.48 0.31 17.76
N ALA A 260 -8.41 0.89 18.96
CA ALA A 260 -9.57 1.01 19.84
C ALA A 260 -10.65 1.90 19.22
N GLY A 261 -10.27 3.05 18.66
CA GLY A 261 -11.22 3.95 18.00
C GLY A 261 -11.82 3.36 16.73
N VAL A 262 -11.07 2.58 15.96
CA VAL A 262 -11.60 1.87 14.78
C VAL A 262 -12.56 0.76 15.19
N ALA A 263 -12.26 0.02 16.26
CA ALA A 263 -13.13 -1.03 16.78
C ALA A 263 -14.45 -0.47 17.33
N GLU A 264 -14.39 0.64 18.07
CA GLU A 264 -15.56 1.37 18.58
C GLU A 264 -16.46 1.83 17.42
N LEU A 265 -15.88 2.53 16.43
CA LEU A 265 -16.59 2.95 15.23
C LEU A 265 -17.25 1.77 14.51
N SER A 266 -16.56 0.64 14.39
CA SER A 266 -17.09 -0.57 13.74
C SER A 266 -18.31 -1.12 14.48
N GLY A 267 -18.27 -1.14 15.81
CA GLY A 267 -19.38 -1.58 16.65
C GLY A 267 -20.60 -0.66 16.54
N GLU A 268 -20.38 0.66 16.51
CA GLU A 268 -21.45 1.64 16.31
C GLU A 268 -22.16 1.44 14.96
N LEU A 269 -21.38 1.33 13.86
CA LEU A 269 -21.93 1.16 12.52
C LEU A 269 -22.69 -0.17 12.39
N ALA A 270 -22.15 -1.25 12.95
CA ALA A 270 -22.82 -2.54 12.99
C ALA A 270 -24.11 -2.47 13.85
N ALA A 271 -24.11 -1.73 14.95
CA ALA A 271 -25.30 -1.52 15.78
C ALA A 271 -26.40 -0.74 15.05
N GLN A 272 -26.03 0.14 14.11
CA GLN A 272 -26.94 0.87 13.20
C GLN A 272 -27.39 0.02 12.00
N GLY A 273 -26.96 -1.24 11.92
CA GLY A 273 -27.40 -2.20 10.91
C GLY A 273 -26.55 -2.22 9.64
N ALA A 274 -25.43 -1.51 9.60
CA ALA A 274 -24.48 -1.61 8.48
C ALA A 274 -23.82 -3.00 8.45
N ASP A 275 -23.42 -3.48 7.27
CA ASP A 275 -22.77 -4.78 7.11
C ASP A 275 -21.26 -4.63 7.25
N VAL A 276 -20.78 -4.69 8.49
CA VAL A 276 -19.38 -4.45 8.84
C VAL A 276 -18.58 -5.75 8.79
N LEU A 277 -17.68 -5.86 7.81
CA LEU A 277 -16.62 -6.87 7.71
C LEU A 277 -15.36 -6.30 8.40
N LEU A 278 -14.94 -6.85 9.52
CA LEU A 278 -13.86 -6.30 10.36
C LEU A 278 -12.66 -7.23 10.42
N ALA A 279 -11.49 -6.74 9.99
CA ALA A 279 -10.21 -7.41 10.15
C ALA A 279 -9.32 -6.68 11.17
N GLY A 280 -8.70 -7.43 12.08
CA GLY A 280 -7.67 -6.91 13.00
C GLY A 280 -8.20 -6.36 14.33
N ALA A 281 -9.51 -6.37 14.57
CA ALA A 281 -10.09 -6.07 15.89
C ALA A 281 -11.36 -6.89 16.15
N GLN A 282 -11.95 -6.69 17.33
CA GLN A 282 -13.24 -7.26 17.71
C GLN A 282 -14.25 -6.12 17.89
N ALA A 283 -15.45 -6.31 17.38
CA ALA A 283 -16.57 -5.39 17.59
C ALA A 283 -17.89 -6.19 17.63
N PRO A 284 -18.84 -5.86 18.53
CA PRO A 284 -20.14 -6.51 18.56
C PRO A 284 -20.87 -6.37 17.22
N ARG A 285 -21.57 -7.44 16.79
CA ARG A 285 -22.39 -7.50 15.55
C ARG A 285 -21.64 -7.36 14.23
N ALA A 286 -20.33 -7.09 14.24
CA ALA A 286 -19.51 -7.14 13.04
C ALA A 286 -19.21 -8.59 12.64
N THR A 287 -19.08 -8.84 11.33
CA THR A 287 -18.56 -10.10 10.79
C THR A 287 -17.04 -10.04 10.89
N LEU A 288 -16.46 -10.85 11.77
CA LEU A 288 -15.02 -10.87 11.99
C LEU A 288 -14.32 -11.65 10.88
N LEU A 289 -13.29 -11.05 10.32
CA LEU A 289 -12.36 -11.68 9.38
C LEU A 289 -11.10 -12.10 10.14
N PRO A 290 -10.65 -13.35 10.00
CA PRO A 290 -9.49 -13.84 10.75
C PRO A 290 -8.22 -13.08 10.34
N THR A 291 -7.29 -12.89 11.29
CA THR A 291 -6.03 -12.16 11.08
C THR A 291 -4.88 -12.79 11.88
N GLU A 292 -3.66 -12.59 11.41
CA GLU A 292 -2.44 -12.93 12.14
C GLU A 292 -1.99 -11.73 12.99
N ALA A 293 -1.78 -11.95 14.30
CA ALA A 293 -1.21 -10.93 15.17
C ALA A 293 0.28 -10.73 14.85
N ALA A 294 0.68 -9.48 14.64
CA ALA A 294 2.05 -9.12 14.32
C ALA A 294 2.43 -7.75 14.87
N HIS A 295 3.70 -7.38 14.70
CA HIS A 295 4.16 -6.03 14.99
C HIS A 295 3.37 -5.02 14.12
N PRO A 296 2.94 -3.87 14.69
CA PRO A 296 2.00 -2.95 14.01
C PRO A 296 2.44 -2.50 12.61
N VAL A 297 3.76 -2.38 12.39
CA VAL A 297 4.30 -1.94 11.10
C VAL A 297 4.21 -3.01 10.00
N ILE A 298 4.23 -4.31 10.33
CA ILE A 298 4.16 -5.38 9.32
C ILE A 298 2.76 -5.96 9.16
N GLU A 299 1.88 -5.80 10.14
CA GLU A 299 0.48 -6.24 10.06
C GLU A 299 -0.28 -5.75 8.82
N PRO A 300 -0.12 -4.50 8.33
CA PRO A 300 -0.73 -4.07 7.06
C PRO A 300 -0.35 -4.95 5.85
N LEU A 301 0.88 -5.51 5.81
CA LEU A 301 1.29 -6.44 4.75
C LEU A 301 0.49 -7.76 4.85
N LEU A 302 0.16 -8.20 6.07
CA LEU A 302 -0.61 -9.42 6.30
C LEU A 302 -2.08 -9.23 5.94
N LEU A 303 -2.66 -8.09 6.33
CA LEU A 303 -4.04 -7.73 6.00
C LEU A 303 -4.27 -7.68 4.49
N VAL A 304 -3.36 -7.06 3.74
CA VAL A 304 -3.48 -7.00 2.28
C VAL A 304 -3.25 -8.37 1.63
N GLN A 305 -2.40 -9.22 2.19
CA GLN A 305 -2.19 -10.60 1.71
C GLN A 305 -3.48 -11.43 1.79
N SER A 306 -4.17 -11.42 2.92
CA SER A 306 -5.46 -12.10 3.09
C SER A 306 -6.52 -11.51 2.18
N PHE A 307 -6.56 -10.18 2.08
CA PHE A 307 -7.46 -9.47 1.18
C PHE A 307 -7.28 -9.89 -0.29
N TYR A 308 -6.04 -10.05 -0.79
CA TYR A 308 -5.82 -10.43 -2.18
C TYR A 308 -6.42 -11.79 -2.54
N ARG A 309 -6.37 -12.76 -1.62
CA ARG A 309 -7.03 -14.07 -1.81
C ARG A 309 -8.55 -13.89 -1.93
N MET A 310 -9.12 -13.10 -1.02
CA MET A 310 -10.55 -12.83 -0.95
C MET A 310 -11.05 -12.09 -2.20
N VAL A 311 -10.41 -10.99 -2.59
CA VAL A 311 -10.88 -10.16 -3.72
C VAL A 311 -10.76 -10.90 -5.05
N ASN A 312 -9.72 -11.75 -5.23
CA ASN A 312 -9.63 -12.64 -6.38
C ASN A 312 -10.83 -13.60 -6.44
N ALA A 313 -11.18 -14.22 -5.30
CA ALA A 313 -12.34 -15.11 -5.24
C ALA A 313 -13.67 -14.37 -5.48
N LEU A 314 -13.79 -13.14 -4.96
CA LEU A 314 -14.96 -12.29 -5.19
C LEU A 314 -15.11 -11.88 -6.66
N ALA A 315 -14.01 -11.51 -7.34
CA ALA A 315 -14.02 -11.17 -8.77
C ALA A 315 -14.60 -12.33 -9.60
N LEU A 316 -14.13 -13.56 -9.34
CA LEU A 316 -14.63 -14.77 -9.98
C LEU A 316 -16.10 -15.04 -9.65
N ALA A 317 -16.49 -14.89 -8.38
CA ALA A 317 -17.89 -15.08 -7.94
C ALA A 317 -18.85 -14.07 -8.59
N ARG A 318 -18.35 -12.90 -8.99
CA ARG A 318 -19.08 -11.86 -9.73
C ARG A 318 -18.99 -12.02 -11.26
N GLY A 319 -18.32 -13.08 -11.75
CA GLY A 319 -18.17 -13.37 -13.17
C GLY A 319 -17.09 -12.54 -13.89
N GLY A 320 -16.22 -11.84 -13.16
CA GLY A 320 -15.11 -11.07 -13.72
C GLY A 320 -13.81 -11.87 -13.89
N ASP A 321 -12.87 -11.31 -14.66
CA ASP A 321 -11.50 -11.80 -14.78
C ASP A 321 -10.54 -10.86 -14.02
N PRO A 322 -9.99 -11.26 -12.86
CA PRO A 322 -9.05 -10.43 -12.11
C PRO A 322 -7.69 -10.24 -12.81
N ASP A 323 -7.33 -11.09 -13.78
CA ASP A 323 -6.08 -10.97 -14.54
C ASP A 323 -6.20 -9.93 -15.66
N HIS A 324 -7.38 -9.80 -16.27
CA HIS A 324 -7.69 -8.90 -17.39
C HIS A 324 -8.97 -8.07 -17.14
N PRO A 325 -8.95 -7.18 -16.14
CA PRO A 325 -10.09 -6.31 -15.87
C PRO A 325 -10.40 -5.40 -17.08
N PRO A 326 -11.68 -5.11 -17.35
CA PRO A 326 -12.10 -4.34 -18.51
C PRO A 326 -11.53 -2.91 -18.47
N HIS A 327 -11.17 -2.38 -19.63
CA HIS A 327 -10.66 -1.00 -19.83
C HIS A 327 -9.33 -0.66 -19.16
N LEU A 328 -8.62 -1.65 -18.59
CA LEU A 328 -7.33 -1.44 -17.95
C LEU A 328 -6.20 -2.13 -18.71
N SER A 329 -5.05 -1.47 -18.74
CA SER A 329 -3.79 -2.03 -19.22
C SER A 329 -2.78 -1.97 -18.08
N LYS A 330 -1.81 -2.88 -18.12
CA LYS A 330 -0.83 -3.04 -17.04
C LYS A 330 0.13 -1.85 -16.89
N VAL A 331 0.38 -1.12 -17.98
CA VAL A 331 1.16 0.14 -17.96
C VAL A 331 0.26 1.23 -18.51
N THR A 332 -0.20 2.12 -17.63
CA THR A 332 -1.00 3.28 -18.03
C THR A 332 -0.10 4.34 -18.65
N GLU A 333 -0.31 4.62 -19.93
CA GLU A 333 0.21 5.81 -20.59
C GLU A 333 -0.76 6.97 -20.36
N THR A 334 -0.33 7.97 -19.61
CA THR A 334 -1.02 9.27 -19.50
C THR A 334 -0.22 10.25 -20.36
N LEU A 335 -0.81 10.69 -21.47
CA LEU A 335 -0.29 11.77 -22.33
C LEU A 335 -0.83 13.11 -21.86
#